data_AF-A0A8H7RHJ6-F1
#
_entry.id   AF-A0A8H7RHJ6-F1
#
_cell.length_a   1.000
_cell.length_b   1.000
_cell.length_c   1.000
_cell.angle_alpha   90.00
_cell.angle_beta   90.00
_cell.angle_gamma   90.00
#
_symmetry.space_group_name_H-M   'P 1'
#
loop_
_entity.id
_entity.type
_entity.pdbx_description
1 polymer ?
#
loop_
_entity_poly.entity_id
_entity_poly.type
_entity_poly.pdbx_seq_one_letter_code
_entity_poly.pdbx_strand_id
1 'polypeptide(L)'
;MTESSSKPPTRQERKHCWFLRDQYFGCLDKLNITDPTIVDKNPEKATECLELKKGYEEGCMASWVEYFNKRRVLDLRQKQYLEFSQQQSGK
;
A
#
# COMPACT_ATOMS: atom_id res chain seq x y z
N MET A 1 12.07 31.59 5.46
CA MET A 1 11.72 30.55 6.46
C MET A 1 11.43 29.27 5.70
N THR A 2 12.39 28.36 5.65
CA THR A 2 12.31 27.07 4.96
C THR A 2 12.09 25.98 6.01
N GLU A 3 10.84 25.74 6.39
CA GLU A 3 10.46 24.63 7.27
C GLU A 3 10.09 23.42 6.42
N SER A 4 11.11 22.65 6.08
CA SER A 4 10.98 21.25 5.71
C SER A 4 11.08 20.42 7.00
N SER A 5 10.23 19.40 7.11
CA SER A 5 10.19 18.38 8.17
C SER A 5 9.30 18.66 9.41
N SER A 6 8.31 17.78 9.61
CA SER A 6 7.56 17.56 10.86
C SER A 6 6.32 18.41 11.18
N LYS A 7 5.55 18.86 10.18
CA LYS A 7 4.14 19.23 10.43
C LYS A 7 3.25 18.01 10.15
N PRO A 8 2.44 17.53 11.12
CA PRO A 8 1.48 16.48 10.84
C PRO A 8 0.55 16.98 9.72
N PRO A 9 0.26 16.15 8.71
CA PRO A 9 -0.54 16.58 7.57
C PRO A 9 -1.86 17.14 8.08
N THR A 10 -2.26 18.28 7.54
CA THR A 10 -3.52 18.90 7.91
C THR A 10 -4.67 17.94 7.64
N ARG A 11 -5.82 18.17 8.28
CA ARG A 11 -6.97 17.28 8.12
C ARG A 11 -7.42 17.15 6.65
N GLN A 12 -7.19 18.19 5.85
CA GLN A 12 -7.49 18.20 4.41
C GLN A 12 -6.49 17.33 3.62
N GLU A 13 -5.18 17.49 3.85
CA GLU A 13 -4.15 16.64 3.24
C GLU A 13 -4.34 15.16 3.56
N ARG A 14 -4.75 14.84 4.80
CA ARG A 14 -5.08 13.47 5.19
C ARG A 14 -6.27 12.90 4.42
N LYS A 15 -7.33 13.69 4.24
CA LYS A 15 -8.48 13.27 3.41
C LYS A 15 -8.05 13.04 1.96
N HIS A 16 -7.19 13.90 1.43
CA HIS A 16 -6.66 13.75 0.07
C HIS A 16 -5.83 12.47 -0.06
N CYS A 17 -4.91 12.22 0.88
CA CYS A 17 -4.15 10.97 0.90
C CYS A 17 -5.07 9.74 1.01
N TRP A 18 -6.11 9.76 1.87
CA TRP A 18 -7.03 8.63 1.97
C TRP A 18 -7.78 8.36 0.66
N PHE A 19 -8.17 9.41 -0.05
CA PHE A 19 -8.79 9.29 -1.37
C PHE A 19 -7.83 8.66 -2.39
N LEU A 20 -6.59 9.15 -2.47
CA LEU A 20 -5.55 8.59 -3.33
C LEU A 20 -5.24 7.13 -2.98
N ARG A 21 -5.14 6.83 -1.68
CA ARG A 21 -4.95 5.47 -1.16
C ARG A 21 -6.06 4.56 -1.64
N ASP A 22 -7.32 4.96 -1.47
CA ASP A 22 -8.47 4.14 -1.84
C ASP A 22 -8.53 3.91 -3.36
N GLN A 23 -8.21 4.91 -4.17
CA GLN A 23 -8.11 4.73 -5.62
C GLN A 23 -7.01 3.75 -6.00
N TYR A 24 -5.81 3.92 -5.46
CA TYR A 24 -4.69 3.01 -5.71
C TYR A 24 -5.01 1.59 -5.22
N PHE A 25 -5.54 1.46 -4.01
CA PHE A 25 -5.89 0.18 -3.40
C PHE A 25 -7.07 -0.51 -4.10
N GLY A 26 -8.05 0.24 -4.59
CA GLY A 26 -9.14 -0.29 -5.40
C GLY A 26 -8.65 -0.81 -6.76
N CYS A 27 -7.66 -0.15 -7.35
CA CYS A 27 -7.01 -0.63 -8.57
C CYS A 27 -6.26 -1.95 -8.30
N LEU A 28 -5.48 -2.00 -7.22
CA LEU A 28 -4.80 -3.22 -6.78
C LEU A 28 -5.78 -4.37 -6.48
N ASP A 29 -6.90 -4.07 -5.84
CA ASP A 29 -7.93 -5.05 -5.48
C ASP A 29 -8.58 -5.68 -6.72
N LYS A 30 -8.91 -4.87 -7.74
CA LYS A 30 -9.39 -5.37 -9.05
C LYS A 30 -8.43 -6.37 -9.70
N LEU A 31 -7.13 -6.17 -9.51
CA LEU A 31 -6.08 -7.03 -10.05
C LEU A 31 -5.75 -8.22 -9.12
N ASN A 32 -6.43 -8.34 -7.98
CA ASN A 32 -6.12 -9.28 -6.90
C ASN A 32 -4.66 -9.15 -6.40
N ILE A 33 -4.08 -7.96 -6.52
CA ILE A 33 -2.72 -7.66 -6.06
C ILE A 33 -2.82 -7.15 -4.63
N THR A 34 -2.50 -8.03 -3.67
CA THR A 34 -2.44 -7.61 -2.27
C THR A 34 -1.11 -6.91 -1.96
N ASP A 35 -0.03 -7.32 -2.63
CA ASP A 35 1.32 -6.85 -2.35
C ASP A 35 1.72 -5.73 -3.34
N PRO A 36 1.93 -4.49 -2.88
CA PRO A 36 2.32 -3.39 -3.77
C PRO A 36 3.71 -3.60 -4.40
N THR A 37 4.53 -4.50 -3.84
CA THR A 37 5.81 -4.92 -4.42
C THR A 37 5.63 -5.71 -5.73
N ILE A 38 4.45 -6.29 -5.98
CA ILE A 38 4.09 -6.88 -7.27
C ILE A 38 3.97 -5.83 -8.37
N VAL A 39 3.59 -4.58 -8.05
CA VAL A 39 3.56 -3.50 -9.04
C VAL A 39 4.96 -3.22 -9.56
N ASP A 40 5.97 -3.25 -8.68
CA ASP A 40 7.38 -3.09 -9.07
C ASP A 40 7.95 -4.34 -9.76
N LYS A 41 7.53 -5.54 -9.34
CA LYS A 41 7.98 -6.80 -9.94
C LYS A 41 7.32 -7.14 -11.27
N ASN A 42 6.07 -6.74 -11.45
CA ASN A 42 5.24 -7.02 -12.63
C ASN A 42 4.42 -5.75 -12.98
N PRO A 43 5.07 -4.71 -13.53
CA PRO A 43 4.41 -3.45 -13.87
C PRO A 43 3.29 -3.63 -14.91
N GLU A 44 3.38 -4.67 -15.73
CA GLU A 44 2.36 -5.09 -16.70
C GLU A 44 1.05 -5.57 -16.08
N LYS A 45 1.05 -6.06 -14.83
CA LYS A 45 -0.19 -6.40 -14.13
C LYS A 45 -0.89 -5.19 -13.55
N ALA A 46 -0.15 -4.12 -13.24
CA ALA A 46 -0.65 -2.96 -12.51
C ALA A 46 -0.36 -1.66 -13.26
N THR A 47 -0.37 -1.69 -14.59
CA THR A 47 0.01 -0.55 -15.43
C THR A 47 -0.90 0.65 -15.19
N GLU A 48 -2.22 0.42 -15.10
CA GLU A 48 -3.18 1.46 -14.71
C GLU A 48 -3.00 1.96 -13.26
N CYS A 49 -2.48 1.10 -12.37
CA CYS A 49 -2.25 1.48 -10.99
C CYS A 49 -0.91 2.19 -10.76
N LEU A 50 0.02 2.18 -11.73
CA LEU A 50 1.31 2.88 -11.62
C LEU A 50 1.13 4.40 -11.56
N GLU A 51 0.24 4.95 -12.38
CA GLU A 51 -0.08 6.38 -12.32
C GLU A 51 -0.75 6.74 -10.99
N LEU A 52 -1.66 5.89 -10.51
CA LEU A 52 -2.29 6.05 -9.20
C LEU A 52 -1.28 5.92 -8.05
N LYS A 53 -0.30 5.00 -8.16
CA LYS A 53 0.80 4.83 -7.19
C LYS A 53 1.61 6.11 -7.10
N LYS A 54 1.98 6.69 -8.24
CA LYS A 54 2.76 7.92 -8.30
C LYS A 54 1.99 9.10 -7.66
N GLY A 55 0.72 9.27 -8.03
CA GLY A 55 -0.13 10.29 -7.41
C GLY A 55 -0.32 10.06 -5.90
N TYR A 56 -0.40 8.80 -5.48
CA TYR A 56 -0.48 8.42 -4.07
C TYR A 56 0.81 8.72 -3.30
N GLU A 57 1.98 8.45 -3.87
CA GLU A 57 3.29 8.78 -3.28
C GLU A 57 3.57 10.28 -3.25
N GLU A 58 3.11 11.04 -4.25
CA GLU A 58 3.28 12.49 -4.29
C GLU A 58 2.27 13.23 -3.39
N GLY A 59 1.02 12.76 -3.34
CA GLY A 59 -0.05 13.38 -2.57
C GLY A 59 -0.20 12.89 -1.13
N CYS A 60 0.52 11.82 -0.76
CA CYS A 60 0.56 11.31 0.60
C CYS A 60 1.96 11.33 1.20
N MET A 61 2.03 11.49 2.51
CA MET A 61 3.29 11.46 3.23
C MET A 61 3.95 10.08 3.10
N ALA A 62 5.24 10.05 2.77
CA ALA A 62 5.99 8.81 2.55
C ALA A 62 5.86 7.81 3.70
N SER A 63 5.87 8.28 4.95
CA SER A 63 5.69 7.41 6.14
C SER A 63 4.32 6.73 6.19
N TRP A 64 3.26 7.40 5.70
CA TRP A 64 1.93 6.79 5.59
C TRP A 64 1.89 5.76 4.48
N VAL A 65 2.43 6.10 3.30
CA VAL A 65 2.54 5.17 2.17
C VAL A 65 3.27 3.90 2.59
N GLU A 66 4.43 4.05 3.23
CA GLU A 66 5.25 2.94 3.71
C GLU A 66 4.50 2.09 4.75
N TYR A 67 3.79 2.73 5.69
CA TYR A 67 2.96 2.03 6.68
C TYR A 67 1.83 1.23 6.01
N PHE A 68 1.10 1.81 5.08
CA PHE A 68 0.00 1.14 4.38
C PHE A 68 0.50 -0.01 3.50
N ASN A 69 1.60 0.19 2.79
CA ASN A 69 2.25 -0.86 2.01
C ASN A 69 2.68 -2.02 2.91
N LYS A 70 3.38 -1.71 4.01
CA LYS A 70 3.83 -2.71 4.99
C LYS A 70 2.66 -3.45 5.64
N ARG A 71 1.56 -2.77 5.93
CA ARG A 71 0.33 -3.39 6.47
C ARG A 71 -0.22 -4.45 5.53
N ARG A 72 -0.27 -4.19 4.22
CA ARG A 72 -0.71 -5.17 3.22
C ARG A 72 0.23 -6.38 3.13
N VAL A 73 1.54 -6.17 3.14
CA VAL A 73 2.52 -7.27 3.12
C VAL A 73 2.46 -8.11 4.39
N LEU A 74 2.31 -7.46 5.55
CA LEU A 74 2.19 -8.16 6.83
C LEU A 74 0.95 -9.06 6.87
N ASP A 75 -0.19 -8.60 6.34
CA ASP A 75 -1.42 -9.40 6.26
C ASP A 75 -1.21 -10.66 5.41
N LEU A 76 -0.53 -10.51 4.25
CA LEU A 76 -0.15 -11.63 3.40
C LEU A 76 0.78 -12.62 4.12
N ARG A 77 1.82 -12.10 4.80
CA ARG A 77 2.77 -12.92 5.55
C ARG A 77 2.09 -13.64 6.72
N GLN A 78 1.14 -12.98 7.37
CA GLN A 78 0.35 -13.58 8.45
C GLN A 78 -0.53 -14.71 7.92
N LYS A 79 -1.19 -14.54 6.77
CA LYS A 79 -1.92 -15.63 6.10
C LYS A 79 -1.01 -16.81 5.78
N GLN A 80 0.16 -16.57 5.17
CA GLN A 80 1.12 -17.63 4.85
C GLN A 80 1.58 -18.38 6.11
N TYR A 81 1.83 -17.66 7.20
CA TYR A 81 2.24 -18.28 8.46
C TYR A 81 1.13 -19.13 9.07
N LEU A 82 -0.12 -18.66 9.05
CA LEU A 82 -1.29 -19.42 9.50
C LEU A 82 -1.51 -20.68 8.65
N GLU A 83 -1.37 -20.59 7.33
CA GLU A 83 -1.46 -21.76 6.43
C GLU A 83 -0.37 -22.78 6.74
N PHE A 84 0.87 -22.33 6.90
CA PHE A 84 2.00 -23.20 7.24
C PHE A 84 1.82 -23.86 8.62
N SER A 85 1.32 -23.12 9.61
CA SER A 85 1.05 -23.65 10.96
C SER A 85 -0.09 -24.68 10.96
N GLN A 86 -1.14 -24.47 10.16
CA GLN A 86 -2.21 -25.47 10.01
C GLN A 86 -1.70 -26.74 9.30
N GLN A 87 -0.81 -26.60 8.31
CA GLN A 87 -0.19 -27.75 7.65
C GLN A 87 0.75 -28.54 8.57
N GLN A 88 1.42 -27.89 9.54
CA GLN A 88 2.28 -28.59 10.49
C GLN A 88 1.53 -29.26 11.65
N SER A 89 0.36 -28.75 12.07
CA SER A 89 -0.40 -29.33 13.19
C SER A 89 -1.17 -30.61 12.83
N GLY A 90 -1.15 -31.04 11.57
CA GLY A 90 -1.86 -32.24 11.09
C GLY A 90 -0.98 -33.47 10.86
N LYS A 91 0.25 -33.52 11.38
CA LYS A 91 1.18 -34.65 11.24
C LYS A 91 1.48 -35.31 12.58
#